data_AF-A0A955BJT9-F1
#
_entry.id   AF-A0A955BJT9-F1
#
_cell.length_a   1.000
_cell.length_b   1.000
_cell.length_c   1.000
_cell.angle_alpha   90.00
_cell.angle_beta   90.00
_cell.angle_gamma   90.00
#
_symmetry.space_group_name_H-M   'P 1'
#
loop_
_entity.id
_entity.type
_entity.pdbx_description
1 polymer ?
#
loop_
_entity_poly.entity_id
_entity_poly.type
_entity_poly.pdbx_seq_one_letter_code
_entity_poly.pdbx_strand_id
1 'polypeptide(L)'
;HLVDLDAEAVQASLTRSGLVNHPRLAVNAPVDLSGILSELERWRASHPLNSTSSPPSPVDGTTVEEMPWLNLAAQSPLPFMHSCEVTASLCVLTQMIDSVVATFGDPSPYLLPTVQAVRLRHLEMLLELTSPSGTAVFVTDVVSSSTAPELTTWDETALPDLLMQLVRARNFFTGANPFAILNQLKTTATLASRIQSIHLVAPWRWQMGSRVYLVTAIVIQRNDLA
;
A
#
# COMPACT_ATOMS: atom_id res chain seq x y z
N HIS A 1 6.87 15.58 -7.18
CA HIS A 1 7.62 14.95 -6.07
C HIS A 1 7.72 13.46 -6.34
N LEU A 2 8.85 12.83 -6.08
CA LEU A 2 8.99 11.38 -5.98
C LEU A 2 9.27 11.02 -4.52
N VAL A 3 8.62 9.96 -4.05
CA VAL A 3 8.77 9.47 -2.67
C VAL A 3 8.90 7.95 -2.74
N ASP A 4 9.92 7.43 -2.10
CA ASP A 4 10.18 5.99 -2.03
C ASP A 4 11.01 5.67 -0.79
N LEU A 5 10.92 4.44 -0.31
CA LEU A 5 11.78 3.93 0.74
C LEU A 5 13.20 3.66 0.19
N ASP A 6 13.31 3.21 -1.07
CA ASP A 6 14.57 2.83 -1.70
C ASP A 6 15.17 4.00 -2.49
N ALA A 7 16.06 4.74 -1.83
CA ALA A 7 16.78 5.86 -2.44
C ALA A 7 17.66 5.44 -3.62
N GLU A 8 18.22 4.22 -3.59
CA GLU A 8 19.09 3.71 -4.67
C GLU A 8 18.28 3.40 -5.92
N ALA A 9 17.12 2.75 -5.77
CA ALA A 9 16.21 2.46 -6.87
C ALA A 9 15.71 3.76 -7.53
N VAL A 10 15.35 4.77 -6.73
CA VAL A 10 14.98 6.09 -7.26
C VAL A 10 16.13 6.71 -8.04
N GLN A 11 17.34 6.76 -7.48
CA GLN A 11 18.50 7.36 -8.14
C GLN A 11 18.86 6.63 -9.44
N ALA A 12 18.80 5.29 -9.45
CA ALA A 12 19.03 4.48 -10.64
C ALA A 12 17.98 4.76 -11.73
N SER A 13 16.70 4.90 -11.35
CA SER A 13 15.61 5.24 -12.27
C SER A 13 15.81 6.64 -12.89
N LEU A 14 16.18 7.63 -12.08
CA LEU A 14 16.46 8.99 -12.54
C LEU A 14 17.67 9.06 -13.47
N THR A 15 18.72 8.29 -13.16
CA THR A 15 19.90 8.20 -14.02
C THR A 15 19.55 7.61 -15.37
N ARG A 16 18.83 6.48 -15.39
CA ARG A 16 18.38 5.83 -16.62
C ARG A 16 17.46 6.71 -17.47
N SER A 17 16.65 7.53 -16.83
CA SER A 17 15.69 8.42 -17.49
C SER A 17 16.28 9.79 -17.86
N GLY A 18 17.54 10.08 -17.48
CA GLY A 18 18.17 11.38 -17.72
C GLY A 18 17.59 12.54 -16.89
N LEU A 19 17.01 12.25 -15.72
CA LEU A 19 16.25 13.21 -14.89
C LEU A 19 16.94 13.61 -13.58
N VAL A 20 18.17 13.15 -13.32
CA VAL A 20 18.89 13.33 -12.03
C VAL A 20 18.90 14.78 -11.52
N ASN A 21 18.98 15.77 -12.42
CA ASN A 21 19.03 17.19 -12.08
C ASN A 21 17.86 18.00 -12.65
N HIS A 22 16.72 17.34 -12.94
CA HIS A 22 15.60 18.04 -13.55
C HIS A 22 15.02 19.09 -12.57
N PRO A 23 14.96 20.39 -12.92
CA PRO A 23 14.70 21.48 -11.96
C PRO A 23 13.28 21.47 -11.37
N ARG A 24 12.36 20.73 -11.97
CA ARG A 24 10.97 20.56 -11.48
C ARG A 24 10.75 19.25 -10.73
N LEU A 25 11.81 18.48 -10.51
CA LEU A 25 11.75 17.19 -9.83
C LEU A 25 12.28 17.34 -8.40
N ALA A 26 11.38 17.21 -7.43
CA ALA A 26 11.75 17.06 -6.02
C ALA A 26 11.74 15.56 -5.65
N VAL A 27 12.84 15.07 -5.10
CA VAL A 27 13.00 13.68 -4.65
C VAL A 27 13.03 13.65 -3.12
N ASN A 28 12.21 12.80 -2.52
CA ASN A 28 12.08 12.62 -1.08
C ASN A 28 12.29 11.12 -0.81
N ALA A 29 13.56 10.69 -0.79
CA ALA A 29 13.94 9.32 -0.49
C ALA A 29 15.26 9.33 0.31
N PRO A 30 15.44 8.40 1.27
CA PRO A 30 14.50 7.36 1.68
C PRO A 30 13.38 7.92 2.59
N VAL A 31 12.16 7.42 2.43
CA VAL A 31 11.01 7.74 3.31
C VAL A 31 10.21 6.48 3.63
N ASP A 32 10.08 6.18 4.93
CA ASP A 32 9.14 5.16 5.42
C ASP A 32 7.73 5.75 5.51
N LEU A 33 6.92 5.49 4.48
CA LEU A 33 5.52 5.92 4.44
C LEU A 33 4.64 5.18 5.46
N SER A 34 5.05 3.99 5.92
CA SER A 34 4.31 3.22 6.93
C SER A 34 4.51 3.79 8.34
N GLY A 35 5.64 4.45 8.58
CA GLY A 35 6.04 5.00 9.88
C GLY A 35 6.37 3.95 10.94
N ILE A 36 6.40 2.66 10.59
CA ILE A 36 6.52 1.55 11.56
C ILE A 36 7.71 0.63 11.31
N LEU A 37 8.52 0.83 10.27
CA LEU A 37 9.58 -0.13 9.93
C LEU A 37 10.57 -0.34 11.08
N SER A 38 11.00 0.73 11.75
CA SER A 38 11.91 0.64 12.89
C SER A 38 11.33 -0.12 14.09
N GLU A 39 10.02 -0.04 14.31
CA GLU A 39 9.34 -0.81 15.36
C GLU A 39 9.21 -2.29 15.00
N LEU A 40 8.86 -2.57 13.74
CA LEU A 40 8.80 -3.94 13.24
C LEU A 40 10.17 -4.62 13.30
N GLU A 41 11.25 -3.90 13.01
CA GLU A 41 12.64 -4.38 13.17
C GLU A 41 12.98 -4.67 14.63
N ARG A 42 12.65 -3.74 15.55
CA ARG A 42 12.87 -3.95 16.98
C ARG A 42 12.10 -5.16 17.51
N TRP A 43 10.87 -5.34 17.04
CA TRP A 43 10.05 -6.51 17.37
C TRP A 43 10.66 -7.80 16.85
N ARG A 44 11.08 -7.85 15.58
CA ARG A 44 11.75 -9.03 15.00
C ARG A 44 13.03 -9.39 15.75
N ALA A 45 13.79 -8.40 16.18
CA ALA A 45 15.02 -8.61 16.95
C ALA A 45 14.74 -9.24 18.33
N SER A 46 13.61 -8.91 18.97
CA SER A 46 13.21 -9.50 20.25
C SER A 46 12.42 -10.81 20.10
N HIS A 47 11.85 -11.09 18.92
CA HIS A 47 11.03 -12.28 18.65
C HIS A 47 11.42 -12.96 17.32
N PRO A 48 12.53 -13.71 17.27
CA PRO A 48 12.94 -14.40 16.05
C PRO A 48 11.94 -15.48 15.62
N LEU A 49 11.50 -15.44 14.35
CA LEU A 49 10.51 -16.36 13.75
C LEU A 49 10.89 -17.85 13.83
N ASN A 50 12.17 -18.17 13.99
CA ASN A 50 12.66 -19.55 14.09
C ASN A 50 12.56 -20.14 15.50
N SER A 51 12.06 -19.38 16.47
CA SER A 51 11.69 -19.95 17.76
C SER A 51 10.43 -20.81 17.56
N THR A 52 10.47 -22.09 17.93
CA THR A 52 9.33 -23.02 17.81
C THR A 52 8.13 -22.63 18.69
N SER A 53 8.24 -21.53 19.43
CA SER A 53 7.17 -20.90 20.18
C SER A 53 6.19 -20.23 19.22
N SER A 54 4.90 -20.54 19.41
CA SER A 54 3.80 -19.76 18.85
C SER A 54 4.08 -18.25 18.96
N PRO A 55 3.58 -17.42 18.01
CA PRO A 55 3.75 -15.98 18.11
C PRO A 55 3.35 -15.52 19.51
N PRO A 56 4.14 -14.63 20.13
CA PRO A 56 3.88 -14.22 21.50
C PRO A 56 2.44 -13.71 21.57
N SER A 57 1.62 -14.38 22.37
CA SER A 57 0.34 -13.83 22.80
C SER A 57 0.59 -12.41 23.34
N PRO A 58 -0.39 -11.50 23.24
CA PRO A 58 -0.26 -10.17 23.82
C PRO A 58 0.27 -10.30 25.24
N VAL A 59 1.33 -9.54 25.56
CA VAL A 59 1.96 -9.58 26.89
C VAL A 59 0.85 -9.38 27.91
N ASP A 60 0.78 -10.24 28.94
CA ASP A 60 -0.35 -10.30 29.89
C ASP A 60 -0.90 -8.92 30.25
N GLY A 61 -2.10 -8.62 29.74
CA GLY A 61 -2.83 -7.37 29.98
C GLY A 61 -2.81 -6.32 28.87
N THR A 62 -1.97 -6.45 27.84
CA THR A 62 -2.01 -5.57 26.65
C THR A 62 -2.97 -6.10 25.59
N THR A 63 -3.86 -5.27 25.07
CA THR A 63 -4.69 -5.65 23.91
C THR A 63 -3.93 -5.41 22.61
N VAL A 64 -4.40 -5.99 21.50
CA VAL A 64 -3.79 -5.75 20.19
C VAL A 64 -3.86 -4.27 19.82
N GLU A 65 -4.95 -3.60 20.19
CA GLU A 65 -5.21 -2.17 19.95
C GLU A 65 -4.23 -1.25 20.69
N GLU A 66 -3.59 -1.73 21.75
CA GLU A 66 -2.63 -0.97 22.55
C GLU A 66 -1.19 -1.05 22.01
N MET A 67 -0.97 -1.82 20.94
CA MET A 67 0.36 -2.01 20.38
C MET A 67 0.94 -0.69 19.83
N PRO A 68 2.18 -0.30 20.21
CA PRO A 68 2.74 1.01 19.86
C PRO A 68 2.77 1.30 18.35
N TRP A 69 3.04 0.28 17.53
CA TRP A 69 3.10 0.44 16.07
C TRP A 69 1.74 0.76 15.44
N LEU A 70 0.61 0.40 16.06
CA LEU A 70 -0.70 0.77 15.52
C LEU A 70 -0.91 2.29 15.56
N ASN A 71 -0.53 2.91 16.68
CA ASN A 71 -0.58 4.36 16.83
C ASN A 71 0.41 5.05 15.88
N LEU A 72 1.62 4.50 15.73
CA LEU A 72 2.62 5.04 14.80
C LEU A 72 2.16 4.93 13.35
N ALA A 73 1.60 3.79 12.94
CA ALA A 73 1.03 3.62 11.61
C ALA A 73 -0.09 4.64 11.37
N ALA A 74 -0.98 4.85 12.33
CA ALA A 74 -2.08 5.82 12.24
C ALA A 74 -1.59 7.29 12.20
N GLN A 75 -0.36 7.57 12.64
CA GLN A 75 0.19 8.93 12.75
C GLN A 75 1.38 9.17 11.82
N SER A 76 1.64 8.26 10.86
CA SER A 76 2.76 8.39 9.93
C SER A 76 2.74 9.76 9.24
N PRO A 77 3.82 10.56 9.33
CA PRO A 77 3.81 11.93 8.86
C PRO A 77 3.73 12.01 7.34
N LEU A 78 3.30 13.16 6.82
CA LEU A 78 3.39 13.43 5.39
C LEU A 78 4.87 13.51 4.95
N PRO A 79 5.21 12.99 3.76
CA PRO A 79 6.57 13.10 3.23
C PRO A 79 6.96 14.54 2.86
N PHE A 80 5.99 15.41 2.61
CA PHE A 80 6.17 16.84 2.34
C PHE A 80 4.86 17.61 2.60
N MET A 81 4.96 18.93 2.77
CA MET A 81 3.86 19.78 3.27
C MET A 81 2.92 20.35 2.18
N HIS A 82 3.26 20.24 0.91
CA HIS A 82 2.50 20.84 -0.19
C HIS A 82 1.55 19.83 -0.83
N SER A 83 0.35 20.28 -1.19
CA SER A 83 -0.57 19.46 -1.98
C SER A 83 -0.25 19.50 -3.48
N CYS A 84 -0.62 18.45 -4.18
CA CYS A 84 -0.42 18.25 -5.62
C CYS A 84 -1.77 18.15 -6.32
N GLU A 85 -1.91 18.73 -7.51
CA GLU A 85 -3.12 18.56 -8.34
C GLU A 85 -3.39 17.09 -8.67
N VAL A 86 -2.31 16.31 -8.82
CA VAL A 86 -2.36 14.86 -9.00
C VAL A 86 -1.39 14.20 -8.03
N THR A 87 -1.88 13.23 -7.27
CA THR A 87 -1.05 12.34 -6.44
C THR A 87 -1.28 10.90 -6.87
N ALA A 88 -0.20 10.13 -7.03
CA ALA A 88 -0.29 8.73 -7.38
C ALA A 88 0.49 7.84 -6.39
N SER A 89 -0.15 6.78 -5.92
CA SER A 89 0.50 5.68 -5.21
C SER A 89 0.63 4.50 -6.16
N LEU A 90 1.85 4.09 -6.49
CA LEU A 90 2.13 3.08 -7.51
C LEU A 90 2.59 1.77 -6.89
N CYS A 91 1.65 0.91 -6.45
CA CYS A 91 1.93 -0.39 -5.82
C CYS A 91 2.77 -0.32 -4.53
N VAL A 92 2.86 0.86 -3.90
CA VAL A 92 3.63 1.05 -2.66
C VAL A 92 2.96 0.37 -1.46
N LEU A 93 1.63 0.23 -1.47
CA LEU A 93 0.90 -0.37 -0.35
C LEU A 93 1.35 -1.81 -0.06
N THR A 94 1.50 -2.64 -1.10
CA THR A 94 1.90 -4.04 -0.94
C THR A 94 3.33 -4.17 -0.43
N GLN A 95 4.22 -3.26 -0.83
CA GLN A 95 5.60 -3.19 -0.30
C GLN A 95 5.63 -2.85 1.19
N MET A 96 4.81 -1.89 1.63
CA MET A 96 4.69 -1.57 3.07
C MET A 96 4.10 -2.74 3.86
N ILE A 97 3.09 -3.41 3.31
CA ILE A 97 2.47 -4.58 3.95
C ILE A 97 3.40 -5.79 3.98
N ASP A 98 4.28 -5.96 3.00
CA ASP A 98 5.24 -7.08 2.97
C ASP A 98 6.12 -7.09 4.22
N SER A 99 6.55 -5.92 4.71
CA SER A 99 7.30 -5.80 5.97
C SER A 99 6.49 -6.23 7.19
N VAL A 100 5.17 -5.99 7.18
CA VAL A 100 4.25 -6.43 8.24
C VAL A 100 4.07 -7.95 8.20
N VAL A 101 3.85 -8.51 7.01
CA VAL A 101 3.71 -9.96 6.79
C VAL A 101 5.00 -10.69 7.19
N ALA A 102 6.16 -10.18 6.77
CA ALA A 102 7.46 -10.73 7.12
C ALA A 102 7.79 -10.62 8.61
N THR A 103 7.14 -9.73 9.34
CA THR A 103 7.35 -9.56 10.80
C THR A 103 6.44 -10.48 11.61
N PHE A 104 5.17 -10.58 11.26
CA PHE A 104 4.18 -11.28 12.08
C PHE A 104 3.83 -12.68 11.58
N GLY A 105 3.92 -12.94 10.27
CA GLY A 105 3.43 -14.18 9.65
C GLY A 105 1.91 -14.37 9.79
N ASP A 106 1.43 -15.48 9.24
CA ASP A 106 0.04 -15.95 9.37
C ASP A 106 0.05 -17.38 9.97
N PRO A 107 -0.66 -17.65 11.08
CA PRO A 107 -1.55 -16.76 11.83
C PRO A 107 -0.83 -15.89 12.87
N SER A 108 -1.19 -14.62 12.91
CA SER A 108 -0.82 -13.70 13.99
C SER A 108 -1.97 -12.76 14.31
N PRO A 109 -2.30 -12.54 15.60
CA PRO A 109 -3.34 -11.58 15.99
C PRO A 109 -2.98 -10.14 15.63
N TYR A 110 -1.69 -9.83 15.42
CA TYR A 110 -1.22 -8.48 15.07
C TYR A 110 -1.25 -8.17 13.57
N LEU A 111 -1.28 -9.20 12.72
CA LEU A 111 -1.15 -9.04 11.27
C LEU A 111 -2.28 -8.17 10.71
N LEU A 112 -3.54 -8.60 10.88
CA LEU A 112 -4.67 -7.92 10.26
C LEU A 112 -4.87 -6.49 10.78
N PRO A 113 -4.82 -6.22 12.10
CA PRO A 113 -4.93 -4.85 12.61
C PRO A 113 -3.82 -3.93 12.09
N THR A 114 -2.58 -4.41 12.01
CA THR A 114 -1.45 -3.61 11.51
C THR A 114 -1.60 -3.32 10.01
N VAL A 115 -1.99 -4.31 9.22
CA VAL A 115 -2.30 -4.13 7.79
C VAL A 115 -3.41 -3.11 7.58
N GLN A 116 -4.47 -3.15 8.39
CA GLN A 116 -5.57 -2.20 8.32
C GLN A 116 -5.13 -0.78 8.69
N ALA A 117 -4.32 -0.62 9.73
CA ALA A 117 -3.79 0.67 10.16
C ALA A 117 -2.88 1.32 9.08
N VAL A 118 -1.91 0.56 8.56
CA VAL A 118 -1.02 1.02 7.47
C VAL A 118 -1.83 1.41 6.24
N ARG A 119 -2.79 0.57 5.85
CA ARG A 119 -3.63 0.85 4.67
C ARG A 119 -4.50 2.09 4.87
N LEU A 120 -5.14 2.23 6.02
CA LEU A 120 -5.95 3.41 6.33
C LEU A 120 -5.11 4.68 6.22
N ARG A 121 -3.97 4.72 6.92
CA ARG A 121 -3.12 5.91 6.91
C ARG A 121 -2.62 6.25 5.51
N HIS A 122 -2.23 5.24 4.72
CA HIS A 122 -1.75 5.48 3.35
C HIS A 122 -2.83 6.10 2.45
N LEU A 123 -4.08 5.66 2.59
CA LEU A 123 -5.21 6.26 1.86
C LEU A 123 -5.48 7.69 2.33
N GLU A 124 -5.38 7.97 3.63
CA GLU A 124 -5.51 9.33 4.18
C GLU A 124 -4.41 10.26 3.68
N MET A 125 -3.16 9.78 3.69
CA MET A 125 -1.99 10.46 3.17
C MET A 125 -2.14 10.79 1.69
N LEU A 126 -2.61 9.84 0.87
CA LEU A 126 -2.85 10.07 -0.55
C LEU A 126 -3.85 11.22 -0.78
N LEU A 127 -4.91 11.29 0.02
CA LEU A 127 -5.87 12.40 -0.05
C LEU A 127 -5.31 13.70 0.51
N GLU A 128 -4.49 13.67 1.58
CA GLU A 128 -3.83 14.86 2.17
C GLU A 128 -2.86 15.51 1.19
N LEU A 129 -2.09 14.70 0.47
CA LEU A 129 -1.17 15.17 -0.57
C LEU A 129 -1.88 15.63 -1.85
N THR A 130 -3.16 15.32 -2.04
CA THR A 130 -3.93 15.75 -3.22
C THR A 130 -4.65 17.06 -2.94
N SER A 131 -4.47 18.10 -3.75
CA SER A 131 -5.17 19.39 -3.59
C SER A 131 -6.69 19.22 -3.61
N PRO A 132 -7.48 20.13 -2.99
CA PRO A 132 -8.92 20.20 -3.21
C PRO A 132 -9.24 20.21 -4.72
N SER A 133 -10.27 19.48 -5.14
CA SER A 133 -10.60 19.21 -6.56
C SER A 133 -9.52 18.50 -7.39
N GLY A 134 -8.40 18.10 -6.77
CA GLY A 134 -7.36 17.32 -7.40
C GLY A 134 -7.70 15.83 -7.50
N THR A 135 -6.84 15.10 -8.20
CA THR A 135 -7.01 13.66 -8.46
C THR A 135 -5.98 12.83 -7.71
N ALA A 136 -6.47 11.89 -6.90
CA ALA A 136 -5.67 10.81 -6.33
C ALA A 136 -5.80 9.54 -7.18
N VAL A 137 -4.67 8.91 -7.52
CA VAL A 137 -4.63 7.62 -8.22
C VAL A 137 -3.97 6.60 -7.31
N PHE A 138 -4.77 5.64 -6.84
CA PHE A 138 -4.28 4.55 -6.01
C PHE A 138 -4.14 3.29 -6.86
N VAL A 139 -2.92 2.90 -7.20
CA VAL A 139 -2.62 1.67 -7.94
C VAL A 139 -2.17 0.59 -6.96
N THR A 140 -2.74 -0.61 -7.09
CA THR A 140 -2.37 -1.79 -6.31
C THR A 140 -2.18 -2.99 -7.22
N ASP A 141 -1.08 -3.70 -7.01
CA ASP A 141 -0.86 -5.04 -7.51
C ASP A 141 -1.65 -6.01 -6.62
N VAL A 142 -2.50 -6.80 -7.26
CA VAL A 142 -3.44 -7.71 -6.58
C VAL A 142 -2.78 -9.07 -6.36
N VAL A 143 -2.10 -9.59 -7.38
CA VAL A 143 -1.45 -10.90 -7.36
C VAL A 143 -0.29 -10.92 -8.37
N SER A 144 0.61 -11.89 -8.24
CA SER A 144 1.64 -12.17 -9.25
C SER A 144 1.46 -13.52 -9.92
N SER A 145 2.12 -13.70 -11.05
CA SER A 145 2.23 -14.97 -11.78
C SER A 145 2.89 -16.10 -10.95
N SER A 146 3.45 -15.79 -9.78
CA SER A 146 3.99 -16.80 -8.86
C SER A 146 2.87 -17.62 -8.21
N THR A 147 1.70 -17.02 -7.97
CA THR A 147 0.53 -17.69 -7.36
C THR A 147 -0.68 -17.74 -8.28
N ALA A 148 -0.64 -17.03 -9.42
CA ALA A 148 -1.62 -17.11 -10.50
C ALA A 148 -0.91 -17.25 -11.86
N PRO A 149 -0.29 -18.40 -12.18
CA PRO A 149 0.50 -18.58 -13.40
C PRO A 149 -0.25 -18.27 -14.70
N GLU A 150 -1.57 -18.49 -14.69
CA GLU A 150 -2.48 -18.25 -15.79
C GLU A 150 -2.50 -16.78 -16.24
N LEU A 151 -2.12 -15.84 -15.38
CA LEU A 151 -1.97 -14.42 -15.70
C LEU A 151 -1.07 -14.15 -16.92
N THR A 152 -0.11 -15.05 -17.19
CA THR A 152 0.82 -14.92 -18.33
C THR A 152 0.16 -15.21 -19.68
N THR A 153 -0.91 -16.00 -19.71
CA THR A 153 -1.52 -16.50 -20.94
C THR A 153 -2.94 -16.00 -21.19
N TRP A 154 -3.57 -15.37 -20.20
CA TRP A 154 -4.94 -14.86 -20.34
C TRP A 154 -5.02 -13.68 -21.31
N ASP A 155 -6.16 -13.62 -22.00
CA ASP A 155 -6.52 -12.46 -22.82
C ASP A 155 -6.80 -11.24 -21.94
N GLU A 156 -6.42 -10.05 -22.41
CA GLU A 156 -6.56 -8.81 -21.65
C GLU A 156 -8.02 -8.47 -21.36
N THR A 157 -8.93 -8.84 -22.27
CA THR A 157 -10.37 -8.59 -22.08
C THR A 157 -10.98 -9.46 -20.98
N ALA A 158 -10.31 -10.56 -20.61
CA ALA A 158 -10.75 -11.50 -19.57
C ALA A 158 -10.18 -11.17 -18.17
N LEU A 159 -9.29 -10.19 -18.05
CA LEU A 159 -8.67 -9.82 -16.76
C LEU A 159 -9.67 -9.35 -15.68
N PRO A 160 -10.77 -8.64 -16.00
CA PRO A 160 -11.80 -8.31 -15.00
C PRO A 160 -12.41 -9.56 -14.36
N ASP A 161 -12.70 -10.59 -15.17
CA ASP A 161 -13.26 -11.86 -14.67
C ASP A 161 -12.22 -12.64 -13.86
N LEU A 162 -10.94 -12.62 -14.30
CA LEU A 162 -9.83 -13.20 -13.53
C LEU A 162 -9.71 -12.56 -12.15
N LEU A 163 -9.75 -11.22 -12.08
CA LEU A 163 -9.70 -10.49 -10.82
C LEU A 163 -10.80 -10.94 -9.85
N MET A 164 -12.03 -11.07 -10.36
CA MET A 164 -13.17 -11.54 -9.56
C MET A 164 -12.97 -12.97 -9.05
N GLN A 165 -12.43 -13.86 -9.89
CA GLN A 165 -12.14 -15.25 -9.51
C GLN A 165 -11.07 -15.31 -8.42
N LEU A 166 -9.96 -14.58 -8.60
CA LEU A 166 -8.85 -14.52 -7.64
C LEU A 166 -9.29 -13.97 -6.28
N VAL A 167 -10.12 -12.91 -6.26
CA VAL A 167 -10.66 -12.37 -5.01
C VAL A 167 -11.56 -13.38 -4.29
N ARG A 168 -12.45 -14.07 -5.02
CA ARG A 168 -13.30 -15.12 -4.43
C ARG A 168 -12.48 -16.28 -3.88
N ALA A 169 -11.42 -16.66 -4.57
CA ALA A 169 -10.47 -17.70 -4.15
C ALA A 169 -9.51 -17.23 -3.05
N ARG A 170 -9.57 -15.95 -2.64
CA ARG A 170 -8.61 -15.32 -1.72
C ARG A 170 -7.15 -15.42 -2.17
N ASN A 171 -6.92 -15.48 -3.49
CA ASN A 171 -5.58 -15.47 -4.09
C ASN A 171 -5.19 -14.04 -4.46
N PHE A 172 -4.79 -13.26 -3.45
CA PHE A 172 -4.28 -11.90 -3.60
C PHE A 172 -3.27 -11.60 -2.49
N PHE A 173 -2.41 -10.60 -2.70
CA PHE A 173 -1.50 -10.14 -1.66
C PHE A 173 -2.27 -9.59 -0.46
N THR A 174 -1.79 -9.88 0.74
CA THR A 174 -2.41 -9.43 1.99
C THR A 174 -2.70 -7.93 1.95
N GLY A 175 -3.94 -7.55 2.26
CA GLY A 175 -4.39 -6.15 2.24
C GLY A 175 -4.65 -5.53 0.87
N ALA A 176 -4.34 -6.21 -0.24
CA ALA A 176 -4.43 -5.70 -1.62
C ALA A 176 -5.75 -6.03 -2.36
N ASN A 177 -6.77 -6.53 -1.67
CA ASN A 177 -8.08 -6.76 -2.29
C ASN A 177 -8.72 -5.41 -2.70
N PRO A 178 -8.88 -5.12 -4.01
CA PRO A 178 -9.33 -3.81 -4.48
C PRO A 178 -10.76 -3.49 -4.06
N PHE A 179 -11.63 -4.49 -3.89
CA PHE A 179 -13.00 -4.28 -3.44
C PHE A 179 -13.07 -3.91 -1.95
N ALA A 180 -12.17 -4.46 -1.13
CA ALA A 180 -12.06 -4.10 0.28
C ALA A 180 -11.53 -2.66 0.44
N ILE A 181 -10.54 -2.28 -0.37
CA ILE A 181 -9.99 -0.91 -0.42
C ILE A 181 -11.08 0.08 -0.88
N LEU A 182 -11.77 -0.24 -1.98
CA LEU A 182 -12.87 0.57 -2.50
C LEU A 182 -13.99 0.76 -1.46
N ASN A 183 -14.34 -0.32 -0.74
CA ASN A 183 -15.32 -0.23 0.34
C ASN A 183 -14.82 0.68 1.47
N GLN A 184 -13.57 0.52 1.90
CA GLN A 184 -12.97 1.38 2.94
C GLN A 184 -13.01 2.87 2.57
N LEU A 185 -12.66 3.21 1.33
CA LEU A 185 -12.76 4.60 0.82
C LEU A 185 -14.18 5.15 0.90
N LYS A 186 -15.20 4.31 0.70
CA LYS A 186 -16.62 4.72 0.72
C LYS A 186 -17.22 4.77 2.12
N THR A 187 -16.77 3.93 3.04
CA THR A 187 -17.43 3.74 4.35
C THR A 187 -16.70 4.39 5.51
N THR A 188 -15.39 4.64 5.40
CA THR A 188 -14.63 5.32 6.46
C THR A 188 -14.91 6.82 6.43
N ALA A 189 -15.52 7.35 7.48
CA ALA A 189 -15.98 8.75 7.52
C ALA A 189 -14.88 9.79 7.21
N THR A 190 -13.65 9.58 7.70
CA THR A 190 -12.50 10.47 7.45
C THR A 190 -12.07 10.49 5.98
N LEU A 191 -12.30 9.41 5.24
CA LEU A 191 -12.02 9.32 3.80
C LEU A 191 -13.22 9.79 2.98
N ALA A 192 -14.41 9.24 3.24
CA ALA A 192 -15.61 9.44 2.44
C ALA A 192 -16.04 10.91 2.36
N SER A 193 -15.88 11.66 3.46
CA SER A 193 -16.17 13.11 3.49
C SER A 193 -15.31 13.94 2.55
N ARG A 194 -14.14 13.42 2.13
CA ARG A 194 -13.16 14.12 1.28
C ARG A 194 -13.24 13.68 -0.19
N ILE A 195 -14.14 12.77 -0.55
CA ILE A 195 -14.22 12.18 -1.89
C ILE A 195 -15.46 12.69 -2.63
N GLN A 196 -15.25 13.26 -3.81
CA GLN A 196 -16.32 13.70 -4.72
C GLN A 196 -16.81 12.55 -5.59
N SER A 197 -15.86 11.82 -6.16
CA SER A 197 -16.15 10.65 -6.99
C SER A 197 -15.01 9.63 -6.89
N ILE A 198 -15.35 8.37 -7.15
CA ILE A 198 -14.42 7.25 -7.06
C ILE A 198 -14.74 6.24 -8.16
N HIS A 199 -13.71 5.77 -8.86
CA HIS A 199 -13.83 4.85 -9.99
C HIS A 199 -12.76 3.75 -9.90
N LEU A 200 -13.17 2.49 -10.00
CA LEU A 200 -12.26 1.36 -10.14
C LEU A 200 -11.95 1.13 -11.62
N VAL A 201 -10.68 1.23 -11.99
CA VAL A 201 -10.18 1.02 -13.35
C VAL A 201 -10.06 -0.47 -13.63
N ALA A 202 -10.40 -0.89 -14.85
CA ALA A 202 -10.22 -2.26 -15.29
C ALA A 202 -8.77 -2.74 -15.04
N PRO A 203 -8.57 -3.98 -14.59
CA PRO A 203 -7.23 -4.48 -14.31
C PRO A 203 -6.40 -4.63 -15.60
N TRP A 204 -5.09 -4.48 -15.47
CA TRP A 204 -4.12 -4.71 -16.54
C TRP A 204 -2.95 -5.55 -16.04
N ARG A 205 -2.15 -6.07 -16.97
CA ARG A 205 -0.91 -6.80 -16.66
C ARG A 205 0.26 -5.84 -16.55
N TRP A 206 1.06 -5.99 -15.50
CA TRP A 206 2.34 -5.30 -15.37
C TRP A 206 3.48 -6.31 -15.35
N GLN A 207 4.35 -6.26 -16.35
CA GLN A 207 5.57 -7.06 -16.40
C GLN A 207 6.68 -6.39 -15.59
N MET A 208 7.24 -7.10 -14.61
CA MET A 208 8.40 -6.66 -13.84
C MET A 208 9.41 -7.80 -13.73
N GLY A 209 10.50 -7.70 -14.49
CA GLY A 209 11.48 -8.77 -14.62
C GLY A 209 10.84 -10.04 -15.18
N SER A 210 10.99 -11.16 -14.47
CA SER A 210 10.39 -12.46 -14.84
C SER A 210 8.96 -12.66 -14.35
N ARG A 211 8.40 -11.70 -13.61
CA ARG A 211 7.07 -11.80 -13.01
C ARG A 211 6.06 -10.92 -13.74
N VAL A 212 4.83 -11.41 -13.83
CA VAL A 212 3.66 -10.63 -14.26
C VAL A 212 2.79 -10.36 -13.06
N TYR A 213 2.27 -9.15 -12.94
CA TYR A 213 1.37 -8.74 -11.88
C TYR A 213 0.02 -8.35 -12.46
N LEU A 214 -1.07 -8.76 -11.80
CA LEU A 214 -2.40 -8.25 -12.09
C LEU A 214 -2.57 -6.98 -11.27
N VAL A 215 -2.72 -5.85 -11.93
CA VAL A 215 -2.75 -4.53 -11.30
C VAL A 215 -4.07 -3.86 -11.61
N THR A 216 -4.59 -3.07 -10.68
CA THR A 216 -5.75 -2.19 -10.91
C THR A 216 -5.50 -0.85 -10.24
N ALA A 217 -6.29 0.16 -10.63
CA ALA A 217 -6.25 1.48 -10.04
C ALA A 217 -7.62 1.89 -9.51
N ILE A 218 -7.63 2.65 -8.43
CA ILE A 218 -8.79 3.40 -7.96
C ILE A 218 -8.47 4.89 -8.18
N VAL A 219 -9.25 5.54 -9.03
CA VAL A 219 -9.15 6.98 -9.29
C VAL A 219 -10.16 7.69 -8.41
N ILE A 220 -9.69 8.70 -7.68
CA ILE A 220 -10.45 9.42 -6.67
C ILE A 220 -10.38 10.91 -7.02
N GLN A 221 -11.53 11.56 -7.16
CA GLN A 221 -11.60 13.02 -7.18
C GLN A 221 -11.82 13.53 -5.76
N ARG A 222 -10.93 14.40 -5.28
CA ARG A 222 -11.02 15.00 -3.94
C ARG A 222 -12.07 16.12 -3.96
N ASN A 223 -12.90 16.19 -2.92
CA ASN A 223 -13.83 17.30 -2.72
C ASN A 223 -13.09 18.65 -2.61
N ASP A 224 -13.76 19.70 -3.06
CA ASP A 224 -13.30 21.10 -2.93
C ASP A 224 -13.46 21.63 -1.49
N LEU A 225 -14.37 21.02 -0.72
CA LEU A 225 -14.70 21.42 0.64
C LEU A 225 -13.72 20.78 1.64
N ALA A 226 -12.57 21.43 1.84
CA ALA A 226 -11.71 21.25 3.00
C ALA A 226 -11.18 22.59 3.49
#